data_AF-A0A3M1HJ20-F1
#
_entry.id   AF-A0A3M1HJ20-F1
#
_cell.length_a   1.000
_cell.length_b   1.000
_cell.length_c   1.000
_cell.angle_alpha   90.00
_cell.angle_beta   90.00
_cell.angle_gamma   90.00
#
_symmetry.space_group_name_H-M   'P 1'
#
loop_
_entity.id
_entity.type
_entity.pdbx_description
1 polymer ?
#
loop_
_entity_poly.entity_id
_entity_poly.type
_entity_poly.pdbx_seq_one_letter_code
_entity_poly.pdbx_strand_id
1 'polypeptide(L)'
;FELDVAFSVGEQIFWIEAKTTDDFSELLPKYKKFSRLLCADKRFAILVWANYQDDDPVAATRGALAQMTICSLAGFREHLERALDACRSAQAAAS
;
A
#
# COMPACT_ATOMS: atom_id res chain seq x y z
N PHE A 1 13.33 -8.45 9.56
CA PHE A 1 12.00 -7.92 9.20
C PHE A 1 11.55 -8.65 7.96
N GLU A 2 10.26 -8.59 7.65
CA GLU A 2 9.66 -9.25 6.49
C GLU A 2 8.76 -8.25 5.77
N LEU A 3 8.75 -8.36 4.44
CA LEU A 3 7.87 -7.67 3.50
C LEU A 3 7.19 -8.78 2.70
N ASP A 4 5.86 -8.84 2.70
CA ASP A 4 5.15 -9.95 2.06
C ASP A 4 5.42 -9.99 0.55
N VAL A 5 5.32 -8.84 -0.13
CA VAL A 5 5.74 -8.68 -1.53
C VAL A 5 6.36 -7.29 -1.73
N ALA A 6 7.51 -7.24 -2.37
CA ALA A 6 8.12 -5.99 -2.84
C ALA A 6 8.73 -6.17 -4.23
N PHE A 7 8.54 -5.18 -5.10
CA PHE A 7 9.10 -5.16 -6.46
C PHE A 7 9.29 -3.71 -6.91
N SER A 8 9.99 -3.50 -8.02
CA SER A 8 10.16 -2.19 -8.62
C SER A 8 9.61 -2.12 -10.03
N VAL A 9 9.14 -0.93 -10.41
CA VAL A 9 8.81 -0.58 -11.79
C VAL A 9 9.51 0.75 -12.10
N GLY A 10 10.55 0.67 -12.95
CA GLY A 10 11.56 1.73 -13.06
C GLY A 10 12.16 2.08 -11.70
N GLU A 11 12.17 3.36 -11.33
CA GLU A 11 12.74 3.84 -10.06
C GLU A 11 11.79 3.73 -8.86
N GLN A 12 10.55 3.31 -9.08
CA GLN A 12 9.56 3.26 -8.01
C GLN A 12 9.48 1.88 -7.36
N ILE A 13 9.59 1.85 -6.03
CA ILE A 13 9.36 0.65 -5.22
C ILE A 13 7.87 0.53 -4.91
N PHE A 14 7.35 -0.67 -5.17
CA PHE A 14 6.03 -1.15 -4.76
C PHE A 14 6.20 -2.09 -3.57
N TRP A 15 5.35 -1.92 -2.58
CA TRP A 15 5.30 -2.79 -1.41
C TRP A 15 3.85 -3.16 -1.12
N ILE A 16 3.59 -4.46 -1.06
CA ILE A 16 2.29 -5.02 -0.68
C ILE A 16 2.47 -5.77 0.63
N GLU A 17 1.61 -5.44 1.59
CA GLU A 17 1.47 -6.14 2.86
C GLU A 17 0.05 -6.75 2.92
N ALA A 18 -0.09 -7.98 3.37
CA ALA A 18 -1.38 -8.64 3.53
C ALA A 18 -1.70 -8.89 5.00
N LYS A 19 -2.96 -8.67 5.38
CA LYS A 19 -3.46 -8.95 6.74
C LYS A 19 -4.80 -9.66 6.71
N THR A 20 -4.87 -10.73 7.48
CA THR A 20 -6.08 -11.52 7.71
C THR A 20 -6.72 -11.24 9.07
N THR A 21 -6.03 -10.52 9.96
CA THR A 21 -6.55 -10.14 11.27
C THR A 21 -7.23 -8.77 11.24
N ASP A 22 -8.24 -8.58 12.08
CA ASP A 22 -9.00 -7.32 12.15
C ASP A 22 -8.28 -6.22 12.94
N ASP A 23 -7.33 -6.62 13.79
CA ASP A 23 -6.43 -5.71 14.47
C ASP A 23 -4.97 -5.96 14.05
N PHE A 24 -4.36 -4.90 13.53
CA PHE A 24 -2.94 -4.78 13.20
C PHE A 24 -2.44 -3.38 13.60
N SER A 25 -3.12 -2.74 14.56
CA SER A 25 -2.85 -1.35 14.97
C SER A 25 -1.44 -1.19 15.54
N GLU A 26 -0.93 -2.22 16.23
CA GLU A 26 0.44 -2.28 16.74
C GLU A 26 1.52 -2.27 15.64
N LEU A 27 1.17 -2.67 14.41
CA LEU A 27 2.08 -2.74 13.27
C LEU A 27 2.13 -1.43 12.47
N LEU A 28 1.17 -0.52 12.65
CA LEU A 28 1.11 0.75 11.91
C LEU A 28 2.40 1.59 12.06
N PRO A 29 3.05 1.70 13.25
CA PRO A 29 4.33 2.40 13.37
C PRO A 29 5.46 1.74 12.58
N LYS A 30 5.49 0.39 12.53
CA LYS A 30 6.42 -0.37 11.67
C LYS A 30 6.18 0.02 10.21
N TYR A 31 4.92 0.03 9.78
CA TYR A 31 4.59 0.32 8.38
C TYR A 31 4.94 1.73 7.95
N LYS A 32 4.64 2.71 8.79
CA LYS A 32 5.05 4.10 8.59
C LYS A 32 6.58 4.25 8.46
N LYS A 33 7.35 3.47 9.22
CA LYS A 33 8.82 3.49 9.14
C LYS A 33 9.29 2.90 7.81
N PHE A 34 8.73 1.77 7.38
CA PHE A 34 9.13 1.11 6.14
C PHE A 34 8.70 1.87 4.88
N SER A 35 7.49 2.43 4.83
CA SER A 35 7.05 3.26 3.70
C SER A 35 8.00 4.44 3.47
N ARG A 36 8.48 5.08 4.54
CA ARG A 36 9.52 6.12 4.47
C ARG A 36 10.87 5.60 4.02
N LEU A 37 11.33 4.46 4.54
CA LEU A 37 12.63 3.87 4.18
C LEU A 37 12.68 3.42 2.72
N LEU A 38 11.56 2.94 2.19
CA LEU A 38 11.44 2.50 0.80
C LEU A 38 11.20 3.67 -0.17
N CYS A 39 11.12 4.91 0.33
CA CYS A 39 10.66 6.07 -0.44
C CYS A 39 9.35 5.76 -1.21
N ALA A 40 8.52 4.87 -0.65
CA ALA A 40 7.28 4.48 -1.27
C ALA A 40 6.27 5.58 -0.99
N ASP A 41 5.86 6.29 -2.04
CA ASP A 41 4.64 7.08 -2.01
C ASP A 41 3.49 6.16 -1.56
N LYS A 42 2.50 6.72 -0.84
CA LYS A 42 1.29 5.99 -0.42
C LYS A 42 0.59 5.28 -1.58
N ARG A 43 0.77 5.76 -2.80
CA ARG A 43 0.27 5.14 -4.04
C ARG A 43 0.89 3.79 -4.34
N PHE A 44 2.12 3.53 -3.88
CA PHE A 44 2.88 2.31 -4.21
C PHE A 44 3.06 1.38 -3.00
N ALA A 45 2.63 1.81 -1.82
CA ALA A 45 2.53 0.96 -0.62
C ALA A 45 1.06 0.58 -0.38
N ILE A 46 0.72 -0.70 -0.56
CA ILE A 46 -0.65 -1.23 -0.47
C ILE A 46 -0.74 -2.22 0.69
N LEU A 47 -1.73 -2.05 1.56
CA LEU A 47 -2.09 -3.02 2.59
C LEU A 47 -3.41 -3.67 2.20
N VAL A 48 -3.37 -4.96 1.88
CA VAL A 48 -4.54 -5.79 1.58
C VAL A 48 -5.09 -6.32 2.90
N TRP A 49 -6.25 -5.83 3.32
CA TRP A 49 -6.94 -6.29 4.51
C TRP A 49 -8.06 -7.24 4.10
N ALA A 50 -7.84 -8.55 4.28
CA ALA A 50 -8.67 -9.60 3.66
C ALA A 50 -10.12 -9.63 4.16
N ASN A 51 -10.36 -9.27 5.43
CA ASN A 51 -11.70 -9.30 6.06
C ASN A 51 -12.39 -7.93 6.05
N TYR A 52 -11.79 -6.93 5.41
CA TYR A 52 -12.32 -5.58 5.33
C TYR A 52 -13.43 -5.46 4.28
N GLN A 53 -14.48 -4.70 4.61
CA GLN A 53 -15.47 -4.20 3.67
C GLN A 53 -15.10 -2.74 3.34
N ASP A 54 -15.12 -2.36 2.06
CA ASP A 54 -14.55 -1.12 1.55
C ASP A 54 -15.20 0.20 2.06
N ASP A 55 -16.22 0.11 2.92
CA ASP A 55 -16.94 1.23 3.52
C ASP A 55 -16.56 1.53 4.99
N ASP A 56 -15.66 0.77 5.60
CA ASP A 56 -15.29 1.02 7.00
C ASP A 56 -14.29 2.21 7.13
N PRO A 57 -14.67 3.29 7.84
CA PRO A 57 -13.86 4.51 7.99
C PRO A 57 -12.52 4.29 8.71
N VAL A 58 -12.37 3.17 9.42
CA VAL A 58 -11.13 2.81 10.11
C VAL A 58 -10.00 2.58 9.11
N ALA A 59 -10.25 2.05 7.91
CA ALA A 59 -9.19 1.82 6.93
C ALA A 59 -8.55 3.12 6.42
N ALA A 60 -9.33 4.17 6.20
CA ALA A 60 -8.78 5.46 5.79
C ALA A 60 -7.84 6.03 6.86
N THR A 61 -8.24 5.91 8.13
CA THR A 61 -7.45 6.36 9.28
C THR A 61 -6.18 5.51 9.44
N ARG A 62 -6.30 4.19 9.39
CA ARG A 62 -5.15 3.26 9.48
C ARG A 62 -4.19 3.44 8.31
N GLY A 63 -4.70 3.64 7.10
CA GLY A 63 -3.88 3.90 5.91
C GLY A 63 -3.11 5.21 6.02
N ALA A 64 -3.74 6.26 6.55
CA ALA A 64 -3.05 7.52 6.84
C ALA A 64 -1.92 7.34 7.88
N LEU A 65 -2.14 6.53 8.92
CA LEU A 65 -1.15 6.24 9.96
C LEU A 65 0.01 5.39 9.42
N ALA A 66 -0.27 4.34 8.66
CA ALA A 66 0.72 3.47 8.04
C ALA A 66 1.46 4.12 6.85
N GLN A 67 0.89 5.19 6.28
CA GLN A 67 1.28 5.75 4.99
C GLN A 67 1.18 4.71 3.87
N MET A 68 0.07 3.99 3.85
CA MET A 68 -0.24 2.96 2.86
C MET A 68 -1.68 3.14 2.39
N THR A 69 -1.96 2.73 1.16
CA THR A 69 -3.34 2.55 0.67
C THR A 69 -3.88 1.25 1.23
N ILE A 70 -4.99 1.28 1.97
CA ILE A 70 -5.66 0.07 2.46
C ILE A 70 -6.78 -0.29 1.50
N CYS A 71 -6.91 -1.58 1.17
CA CYS A 71 -7.99 -2.10 0.32
C CYS A 71 -8.43 -3.49 0.76
N SER A 72 -9.67 -3.86 0.42
CA SER A 72 -10.13 -5.25 0.50
C SER A 72 -9.39 -6.14 -0.51
N LEU A 73 -9.49 -7.47 -0.34
CA LEU A 73 -8.98 -8.41 -1.34
C LEU A 73 -9.67 -8.23 -2.70
N ALA A 74 -10.96 -7.88 -2.71
CA ALA A 74 -11.73 -7.63 -3.93
C ALA A 74 -11.23 -6.37 -4.67
N GLY A 75 -10.90 -5.30 -3.93
CA GLY A 75 -10.37 -4.05 -4.48
C GLY A 75 -8.89 -4.10 -4.86
N PHE A 76 -8.13 -5.08 -4.37
CA PHE A 76 -6.67 -5.13 -4.53
C PHE A 76 -6.21 -4.96 -5.98
N ARG A 77 -6.82 -5.69 -6.91
CA ARG A 77 -6.44 -5.64 -8.34
C ARG A 77 -6.56 -4.23 -8.90
N GLU A 78 -7.69 -3.57 -8.64
CA GLU A 78 -7.95 -2.22 -9.12
C GLU A 78 -6.96 -1.21 -8.53
N HIS A 79 -6.66 -1.31 -7.24
CA HIS A 79 -5.67 -0.45 -6.60
C HIS A 79 -4.26 -0.63 -7.17
N LEU A 80 -3.86 -1.87 -7.43
CA LEU A 80 -2.57 -2.18 -8.05
C LEU A 80 -2.49 -1.64 -9.48
N GLU A 81 -3.52 -1.84 -10.30
CA GLU A 81 -3.58 -1.34 -11.67
C GLU A 81 -3.48 0.20 -11.70
N ARG A 82 -4.24 0.91 -10.86
CA ARG A 82 -4.14 2.38 -10.73
C ARG A 82 -2.75 2.85 -10.30
N ALA A 83 -2.11 2.14 -9.37
CA ALA A 83 -0.76 2.47 -8.92
C ALA A 83 0.27 2.28 -10.05
N LEU A 84 0.14 1.21 -10.83
CA LEU A 84 0.99 0.95 -11.99
C LEU A 84 0.80 2.00 -13.09
N ASP A 85 -0.44 2.42 -13.36
CA ASP A 85 -0.74 3.52 -14.28
C ASP A 85 -0.10 4.84 -13.82
N ALA A 86 -0.25 5.18 -12.54
CA ALA A 86 0.37 6.38 -11.97
C ALA A 86 1.89 6.37 -12.10
N CYS A 87 2.53 5.20 -11.92
CA CYS A 87 3.97 5.03 -12.11
C CYS A 87 4.38 5.25 -13.58
N ARG A 88 3.66 4.64 -14.52
CA ARG A 88 3.91 4.82 -15.96
C ARG A 88 3.75 6.28 -16.39
N SER A 89 2.69 6.96 -15.92
CA SER A 89 2.47 8.37 -16.23
C SER A 89 3.57 9.27 -15.65
N ALA A 90 4.05 8.99 -14.44
CA ALA A 90 5.15 9.73 -13.83
C ALA A 90 6.47 9.55 -14.61
N GLN A 91 6.74 8.34 -15.10
CA GLN A 91 7.91 8.05 -15.93
C GLN A 91 7.86 8.76 -17.28
N ALA A 92 6.72 8.74 -17.96
CA ALA A 92 6.55 9.41 -19.25
C ALA A 92 6.66 10.94 -19.16
N ALA A 93 6.33 11.54 -18.01
CA ALA A 93 6.49 12.98 -17.79
C ALA A 93 7.93 13.41 -17.50
N ALA A 94 8.81 12.46 -17.14
CA ALA A 94 10.21 12.71 -16.82
C ALA A 94 11.18 12.45 -18.00
N SER A 95 10.67 11.88 -19.09
CA SER A 95 11.37 11.61 -20.36
C SER A 95 11.16 12.72 -21.38
#